data_AF-X1BR60-F1
#
_entry.id   AF-X1BR60-F1
#
_cell.length_a   1.000
_cell.length_b   1.000
_cell.length_c   1.000
_cell.angle_alpha   90.00
_cell.angle_beta   90.00
_cell.angle_gamma   90.00
#
_symmetry.space_group_name_H-M   'P 1'
#
loop_
_entity.id
_entity.type
_entity.pdbx_description
1 polymer ?
#
loop_
_entity_poly.entity_id
_entity_poly.type
_entity_poly.pdbx_seq_one_letter_code
_entity_poly.pdbx_strand_id
1 'polypeptide(L)' 'MAKPRNFYKYHIKVGNKIKHSGITQDLERREEEHQQKWSKGHIKQVGRRTTEE' A
#
# COMPACT_ATOMS: atom_id res chain seq x y z
N MET A 1 -18.26 -17.00 -10.23
CA MET A 1 -17.04 -17.04 -9.39
C MET A 1 -16.60 -15.62 -9.11
N ALA A 2 -16.84 -15.11 -7.91
CA ALA A 2 -16.28 -13.83 -7.49
C ALA A 2 -14.75 -13.98 -7.44
N LYS A 3 -14.01 -13.16 -8.20
CA LYS A 3 -12.55 -13.13 -8.07
C LYS A 3 -12.24 -12.64 -6.65
N PRO A 4 -11.43 -13.37 -5.86
CA PRO A 4 -11.09 -12.94 -4.50
C PRO A 4 -10.42 -11.57 -4.58
N ARG A 5 -11.10 -10.55 -4.04
CA ARG A 5 -10.58 -9.19 -3.98
C ARG A 5 -9.57 -9.13 -2.85
N ASN A 6 -8.31 -9.16 -3.23
CA ASN A 6 -7.22 -9.11 -2.29
C ASN A 6 -6.88 -7.65 -2.01
N PHE A 7 -7.22 -7.20 -0.81
CA PHE A 7 -6.87 -5.87 -0.33
C PHE A 7 -5.62 -5.95 0.55
N TYR A 8 -4.63 -5.14 0.23
CA TYR A 8 -3.37 -5.00 0.96
C TYR A 8 -3.35 -3.67 1.71
N LYS A 9 -3.16 -3.72 3.02
CA LYS A 9 -2.90 -2.52 3.80
C LYS A 9 -1.42 -2.18 3.69
N TYR A 10 -1.10 -0.90 3.52
CA TYR A 10 0.27 -0.42 3.40
C TYR A 10 0.44 0.92 4.08
N HIS A 11 1.64 1.17 4.57
CA HIS A 11 2.08 2.45 5.12
C HIS A 11 3.22 2.98 4.28
N ILE A 12 3.30 4.29 4.14
CA ILE A 12 4.40 4.99 3.49
C ILE A 12 5.25 5.61 4.56
N LYS A 13 6.47 5.12 4.64
CA LYS A 13 7.47 5.65 5.56
C LYS A 13 8.38 6.58 4.77
N VAL A 14 8.43 7.84 5.17
CA VAL A 14 9.42 8.81 4.66
C VAL A 14 10.39 9.07 5.81
N GLY A 15 11.62 8.57 5.69
CA GLY A 15 12.59 8.58 6.78
C GLY A 15 12.09 7.78 7.98
N ASN A 16 11.97 8.43 9.15
CA ASN A 16 11.54 7.74 10.38
C ASN A 16 10.06 7.93 10.76
N LYS A 17 9.25 8.57 9.90
CA LYS A 17 7.83 8.86 10.19
C LYS A 17 6.91 8.22 9.14
N ILE A 18 5.78 7.68 9.59
CA ILE A 18 4.71 7.22 8.70
C ILE A 18 3.99 8.47 8.18
N LYS A 19 4.02 8.68 6.87
CA LYS A 19 3.37 9.81 6.19
C LYS A 19 1.96 9.48 5.73
N HIS A 20 1.75 8.25 5.30
CA HIS A 20 0.46 7.82 4.77
C HIS A 20 0.22 6.35 5.10
N SER A 21 -1.04 5.99 5.25
CA SER A 21 -1.48 4.60 5.41
C SER A 21 -2.76 4.43 4.62
N GLY A 22 -2.89 3.31 3.90
CA GLY A 22 -4.04 3.05 3.07
C GLY A 22 -4.22 1.57 2.80
N ILE A 23 -5.29 1.27 2.06
CA ILE A 23 -5.59 -0.07 1.58
C ILE A 23 -5.62 0.00 0.06
N THR A 24 -4.90 -0.88 -0.61
CA THR A 24 -4.86 -0.98 -2.08
C THR A 24 -5.02 -2.42 -2.50
N GLN A 25 -5.61 -2.65 -3.67
CA GLN A 25 -5.57 -3.99 -4.29
C GLN A 25 -4.29 -4.20 -5.09
N ASP A 26 -3.57 -3.12 -5.39
CA ASP A 26 -2.39 -3.11 -6.24
C ASP A 26 -1.30 -2.25 -5.59
N LEU A 27 -0.23 -2.89 -5.10
CA LEU A 27 0.85 -2.23 -4.37
C LEU A 27 1.86 -1.59 -5.32
N GLU A 28 2.18 -2.25 -6.44
CA GLU A 28 3.13 -1.76 -7.45
C GLU A 28 2.65 -0.43 -8.03
N ARG A 29 1.41 -0.38 -8.55
CA ARG A 29 0.87 0.86 -9.11
C ARG A 29 0.81 1.97 -8.07
N ARG A 30 0.52 1.61 -6.81
CA ARG A 30 0.49 2.60 -5.72
C ARG A 30 1.88 3.12 -5.40
N GLU A 31 2.91 2.29 -5.46
CA GLU A 31 4.28 2.69 -5.19
C GLU A 31 4.78 3.69 -6.23
N GLU A 32 4.54 3.47 -7.53
CA GLU A 32 4.90 4.44 -8.58
C GLU A 32 4.23 5.81 -8.37
N GLU A 33 2.92 5.84 -8.13
CA GLU A 33 2.17 7.07 -7.84
C GLU A 33 2.72 7.79 -6.60
N HIS A 34 3.12 7.02 -5.59
CA HIS A 34 3.68 7.56 -4.35
C HIS A 34 5.12 8.00 -4.48
N GLN A 35 5.93 7.39 -5.35
CA GLN A 35 7.28 7.86 -5.66
C GLN A 35 7.27 9.24 -6.30
N GLN A 36 6.27 9.54 -7.14
CA GLN A 36 6.10 10.88 -7.72
C GLN A 36 5.75 11.93 -6.66
N LYS A 37 4.93 11.58 -5.67
CA LYS A 37 4.49 12.51 -4.61
C LYS A 37 5.47 12.60 -3.44
N TRP A 38 6.14 11.50 -3.15
CA TRP A 38 7.08 11.30 -2.05
C TRP A 38 8.28 10.51 -2.55
N SER A 39 9.21 11.19 -3.24
CA SER A 39 10.41 10.58 -3.84
C SER A 39 11.39 9.92 -2.85
N LYS A 40 11.13 10.06 -1.53
CA LYS A 40 11.86 9.36 -0.45
C LYS A 40 10.95 8.47 0.40
N GLY A 41 9.72 8.25 -0.05
CA GLY A 41 8.73 7.43 0.63
C GLY A 41 8.78 6.00 0.13
N HIS A 42 8.98 5.04 1.03
CA HIS A 42 8.89 3.63 0.72
C HIS A 42 7.52 3.09 1.13
N ILE A 43 6.87 2.35 0.24
CA ILE A 43 5.67 1.61 0.59
C ILE A 43 6.11 0.40 1.44
N LYS A 44 5.45 0.20 2.58
CA LYS A 44 5.66 -0.95 3.43
C LYS A 44 4.31 -1.58 3.67
N GLN A 45 4.14 -2.81 3.21
CA GLN A 45 2.93 -3.57 3.49
C GLN A 45 2.80 -3.78 5.01
N VAL A 46 1.60 -3.57 5.53
CA VAL A 46 1.29 -3.71 6.95
C VAL A 46 0.20 -4.75 7.14
N GLY A 47 0.52 -5.82 7.87
CA GLY A 47 -0.44 -6.83 8.29
C GLY A 47 -0.79 -7.87 7.22
N ARG A 48 -1.87 -8.62 7.50
CA ARG A 48 -2.35 -9.72 6.64
C ARG A 48 -3.24 -9.19 5.51
N ARG A 49 -3.16 -9.85 4.35
CA ARG A 49 -4.05 -9.65 3.20
C ARG A 49 -5.51 -9.72 3.67
N THR A 50 -6.28 -8.66 3.41
CA THR A 50 -7.72 -8.65 3.68
C THR A 50 -8.42 -9.23 2.45
N THR A 51 -8.96 -10.44 2.59
CA THR A 51 -9.80 -11.09 1.57
C THR A 51 -11.23 -11.07 2.06
N GLU A 52 -12.12 -10.44 1.31
CA GLU A 52 -13.57 -10.55 1.51
C GLU A 52 -14.02 -11.79 0.72
N GLU A 53 -14.58 -12.79 1.42
CA GLU A 53 -15.13 -14.04 0.85
C GLU A 53 -16.59 -13.85 0.47
#